data_AF-A0A235IDC3-F1
#
_entry.id   AF-A0A235IDC3-F1
#
_cell.length_a   1.000
_cell.length_b   1.000
_cell.length_c   1.000
_cell.angle_alpha   90.00
_cell.angle_beta   90.00
_cell.angle_gamma   90.00
#
_symmetry.space_group_name_H-M   'P 1'
#
loop_
_entity.id
_entity.type
_entity.pdbx_description
1 polymer ?
#
loop_
_entity_poly.entity_id
_entity_poly.type
_entity_poly.pdbx_seq_one_letter_code
_entity_poly.pdbx_strand_id
1 'polypeptide(L)'
;MATMGKYCKAYSLKKLREFSQWTECAENTRRENKSVEGKEVESNRELTDDDFLYLQENYLVTDGIFKDENIIFDNITPEWKEFCHKTLAFEIPVYEPVLVQASTNQNKSDS
;
A
#
# COMPACT_ATOMS: atom_id res chain seq x y z
N MET A 1 2.53 12.90 11.98
CA MET A 1 1.21 12.25 11.81
C MET A 1 1.34 11.34 10.61
N ALA A 2 0.90 10.09 10.72
CA ALA A 2 0.93 9.15 9.61
C ALA A 2 0.11 9.70 8.43
N THR A 3 0.63 9.56 7.22
CA THR A 3 0.00 10.08 6.02
C THR A 3 -0.63 8.93 5.25
N MET A 4 -1.95 8.99 5.03
CA MET A 4 -2.59 8.10 4.07
C MET A 4 -2.31 8.56 2.64
N GLY A 5 -1.78 7.67 1.81
CA GLY A 5 -1.66 7.90 0.37
C GLY A 5 -3.03 7.94 -0.31
N LYS A 6 -3.12 8.50 -1.53
CA LYS A 6 -4.37 8.46 -2.31
C LYS A 6 -4.65 7.06 -2.86
N TYR A 7 -3.59 6.28 -3.06
CA TYR A 7 -3.66 4.93 -3.57
C TYR A 7 -2.49 4.10 -3.05
N CYS A 8 -2.79 2.86 -2.68
CA CYS A 8 -1.82 1.79 -2.51
C CYS A 8 -2.44 0.47 -2.99
N LYS A 9 -1.61 -0.49 -3.35
CA LYS A 9 -2.05 -1.83 -3.74
C LYS A 9 -1.18 -2.88 -3.06
N ALA A 10 -1.83 -3.89 -2.50
CA ALA A 10 -1.14 -4.98 -1.84
C ALA A 10 -0.59 -5.98 -2.86
N TYR A 11 0.65 -6.43 -2.65
CA TYR A 11 1.31 -7.47 -3.43
C TYR A 11 1.96 -8.47 -2.49
N SER A 12 1.92 -9.75 -2.84
CA SER A 12 2.66 -10.79 -2.09
C SER A 12 4.15 -10.49 -2.13
N LEU A 13 4.86 -10.69 -1.02
CA LEU A 13 6.29 -10.46 -0.93
C LEU A 13 7.06 -11.33 -1.92
N LYS A 14 6.59 -12.56 -2.16
CA LYS A 14 7.12 -13.42 -3.24
C LYS A 14 7.23 -12.70 -4.58
N LYS A 15 6.20 -11.94 -4.95
CA LYS A 15 6.17 -11.17 -6.21
C LYS A 15 7.11 -9.99 -6.19
N LEU A 16 7.23 -9.30 -5.05
CA LEU A 16 8.15 -8.17 -4.91
C LEU A 16 9.62 -8.62 -5.00
N ARG A 17 9.95 -9.77 -4.41
CA ARG A 17 11.26 -10.43 -4.48
C ARG A 17 11.66 -10.90 -5.89
N GLU A 18 10.74 -10.92 -6.86
CA GLU A 18 11.08 -11.17 -8.28
C GLU A 18 11.87 -10.00 -8.90
N PHE A 19 11.85 -8.81 -8.28
CA PHE A 19 12.71 -7.70 -8.69
C PHE A 19 14.16 -7.95 -8.25
N SER A 20 15.09 -7.97 -9.21
CA SER A 20 16.48 -8.39 -8.95
C SER A 20 17.27 -7.51 -7.99
N GLN A 21 16.85 -6.26 -7.79
CA GLN A 21 17.50 -5.30 -6.88
C GLN A 21 16.70 -5.11 -5.58
N TRP A 22 15.74 -6.00 -5.31
CA TRP A 22 14.94 -5.96 -4.10
C TRP A 22 15.80 -6.21 -2.85
N THR A 23 15.72 -5.27 -1.90
CA THR A 23 16.40 -5.37 -0.59
C THR A 23 15.42 -4.91 0.48
N GLU A 24 15.06 -5.79 1.42
CA GLU A 24 14.16 -5.46 2.52
C GLU A 24 14.88 -4.72 3.64
N CYS A 25 14.32 -3.59 4.09
CA CYS A 25 14.63 -3.00 5.40
C CYS A 25 13.86 -3.75 6.50
N ALA A 26 14.30 -4.96 6.84
CA ALA A 26 13.61 -5.84 7.81
C ALA A 26 13.47 -5.20 9.20
N GLU A 27 14.36 -4.28 9.56
CA GLU A 27 14.30 -3.45 10.78
C GLU A 27 13.08 -2.52 10.84
N ASN A 28 12.48 -2.21 9.70
CA ASN A 28 11.30 -1.34 9.60
C ASN A 28 9.97 -2.10 9.56
N THR A 29 10.00 -3.43 9.62
CA THR A 29 8.77 -4.25 9.64
C THR A 29 7.86 -3.86 10.78
N ARG A 30 6.55 -4.04 10.56
CA ARG A 30 5.56 -3.68 11.56
C ARG A 30 5.79 -4.51 12.81
N ARG A 31 5.67 -3.83 13.95
CA ARG A 31 5.75 -4.48 15.26
C ARG A 31 4.49 -5.28 15.54
N GLU A 32 4.67 -6.46 16.07
CA GLU A 32 3.60 -7.34 16.49
C GLU A 32 3.89 -7.87 17.90
N ASN A 33 2.83 -8.01 18.68
CA ASN A 33 2.91 -8.64 19.99
C ASN A 33 2.98 -10.15 19.78
N LYS A 34 4.10 -10.75 20.21
CA LYS A 34 4.28 -12.20 20.21
C LYS A 34 4.22 -12.68 21.66
N SER A 35 3.52 -13.77 21.91
CA SER A 35 3.57 -14.46 23.19
C SER A 35 4.76 -15.42 23.19
N VAL A 36 5.81 -15.08 23.92
CA VAL A 36 7.00 -15.92 24.10
C VAL A 36 7.02 -16.35 25.56
N GLU A 37 6.91 -17.66 25.81
CA GLU A 37 6.92 -18.25 27.17
C GLU A 37 5.88 -17.61 28.13
N GLY A 38 4.71 -17.23 27.61
CA GLY A 38 3.63 -16.61 28.40
C GLY A 38 3.84 -15.12 28.70
N LYS A 39 4.86 -14.48 28.12
CA LYS A 39 5.06 -13.01 28.17
C LYS A 39 4.75 -12.41 26.80
N GLU A 40 4.02 -11.30 26.80
CA GLU A 40 3.86 -10.48 25.59
C GLU A 40 5.15 -9.70 25.34
N VAL A 41 5.76 -9.94 24.19
CA VAL A 41 6.95 -9.22 23.72
C VAL A 41 6.60 -8.58 22.39
N GLU A 42 6.69 -7.25 22.34
CA GLU A 42 6.59 -6.50 21.10
C GLU A 42 7.89 -6.67 20.32
N SER A 43 7.81 -7.17 19.09
CA SER A 43 8.97 -7.32 18.21
C SER A 43 8.58 -7.12 16.76
N ASN A 44 9.56 -6.83 15.92
CA ASN A 44 9.39 -6.81 14.48
C ASN A 44 8.85 -8.15 13.97
N ARG A 45 7.85 -8.11 13.10
CA ARG A 45 7.34 -9.32 12.46
C ARG A 45 8.36 -9.86 11.46
N GLU A 46 8.35 -11.16 11.28
CA GLU A 46 9.20 -11.82 10.29
C GLU A 46 8.44 -11.88 8.96
N LEU A 47 9.09 -11.50 7.86
CA LEU A 47 8.46 -11.47 6.54
C LEU A 47 8.75 -12.75 5.75
N THR A 48 7.67 -13.38 5.30
CA THR A 48 7.65 -14.59 4.47
C THR A 48 7.12 -14.29 3.08
N ASP A 49 7.31 -15.22 2.14
CA ASP A 49 6.83 -15.07 0.76
C ASP A 49 5.30 -14.93 0.65
N ASP A 50 4.56 -15.46 1.63
CA ASP A 50 3.10 -15.43 1.71
C ASP A 50 2.55 -14.12 2.30
N ASP A 51 3.42 -13.28 2.87
CA ASP A 51 3.04 -11.98 3.39
C ASP A 51 2.72 -11.00 2.27
N PHE A 52 1.87 -10.01 2.55
CA PHE A 52 1.53 -8.94 1.63
C PHE A 52 2.08 -7.61 2.13
N LEU A 53 2.75 -6.88 1.23
CA LEU A 53 3.20 -5.51 1.45
C LEU A 53 2.46 -4.57 0.50
N TYR A 54 2.51 -3.27 0.79
CA TYR A 54 1.74 -2.26 0.09
C TYR A 54 2.66 -1.41 -0.77
N LEU A 55 2.48 -1.47 -2.09
CA LEU A 55 3.09 -0.53 -3.02
C LEU A 55 2.27 0.77 -3.03
N GLN A 56 2.92 1.86 -2.65
CA GLN A 56 2.35 3.19 -2.50
C GLN A 56 2.38 3.98 -3.82
N GLU A 57 1.57 5.03 -3.93
CA GLU A 57 1.53 5.94 -5.10
C GLU A 57 2.88 6.58 -5.46
N ASN A 58 3.80 6.69 -4.50
CA ASN A 58 5.15 7.21 -4.69
C ASN A 58 6.20 6.11 -4.94
N TYR A 59 5.76 4.87 -5.21
CA TYR A 59 6.56 3.68 -5.45
C TYR A 59 7.32 3.11 -4.24
N LEU A 60 7.13 3.67 -3.04
CA LEU A 60 7.61 3.04 -1.81
C LEU A 60 6.84 1.75 -1.55
N VAL A 61 7.48 0.79 -0.89
CA VAL A 61 6.78 -0.39 -0.34
C VAL A 61 6.78 -0.32 1.17
N THR A 62 5.61 -0.47 1.78
CA THR A 62 5.41 -0.38 3.23
C THR A 62 4.75 -1.63 3.79
N ASP A 63 5.08 -1.98 5.03
CA ASP A 63 4.40 -3.04 5.81
C ASP A 63 3.18 -2.48 6.55
N GLY A 64 2.28 -1.88 5.78
CA GLY A 64 1.11 -1.17 6.27
C GLY A 64 0.55 -0.19 5.23
N ILE A 65 -0.62 0.38 5.51
CA ILE A 65 -1.33 1.27 4.57
C ILE A 65 -0.83 2.73 4.57
N PHE A 66 -0.06 3.13 5.57
CA PHE A 66 0.48 4.49 5.71
C PHE A 66 1.78 4.61 4.90
N LYS A 67 1.91 5.68 4.11
CA LYS A 67 3.01 5.80 3.13
C LYS A 67 4.35 6.27 3.72
N ASP A 68 4.34 6.68 4.98
CA ASP A 68 5.49 7.20 5.75
C ASP A 68 5.85 6.30 6.94
N GLU A 69 5.21 5.14 7.09
CA GLU A 69 5.47 4.17 8.16
C GLU A 69 5.93 2.83 7.60
N ASN A 70 6.74 2.12 8.38
CA ASN A 70 7.18 0.75 8.09
C ASN A 70 7.68 0.54 6.65
N ILE A 71 8.53 1.45 6.18
CA ILE A 71 9.06 1.43 4.80
C ILE A 71 10.03 0.26 4.65
N ILE A 72 9.65 -0.71 3.81
CA ILE A 72 10.41 -1.93 3.53
C ILE A 72 11.33 -1.76 2.32
N PHE A 73 10.95 -0.91 1.36
CA PHE A 73 11.75 -0.62 0.17
C PHE A 73 11.56 0.83 -0.28
N ASP A 74 12.65 1.55 -0.46
CA ASP A 74 12.68 2.98 -0.82
C ASP A 74 13.60 3.33 -1.99
N ASN A 75 14.23 2.34 -2.63
CA ASN A 75 15.12 2.56 -3.76
C ASN A 75 14.33 2.73 -5.08
N ILE A 76 13.82 3.94 -5.32
CA ILE A 76 12.94 4.24 -6.46
C ILE A 76 13.73 4.50 -7.74
N THR A 77 14.16 3.43 -8.41
CA THR A 77 14.86 3.50 -9.70
C THR A 77 13.90 3.46 -10.90
N PRO A 78 14.36 3.84 -12.12
CA PRO A 78 13.58 3.63 -13.34
C PRO A 78 13.19 2.17 -13.57
N GLU A 79 14.11 1.23 -13.30
CA GLU A 79 13.91 -0.22 -13.44
C GLU A 79 12.84 -0.73 -12.46
N TRP A 80 12.82 -0.19 -11.23
CA TRP A 80 11.77 -0.49 -10.26
C TRP A 80 10.39 -0.04 -10.77
N LYS A 81 10.28 1.19 -11.30
CA LYS A 81 9.02 1.68 -11.88
C LYS A 81 8.57 0.83 -13.06
N GLU A 82 9.51 0.44 -13.93
CA GLU A 82 9.22 -0.46 -15.05
C GLU A 82 8.70 -1.81 -14.57
N PHE A 83 9.33 -2.41 -13.55
CA PHE A 83 8.86 -3.64 -12.92
C PHE A 83 7.45 -3.48 -12.32
N CYS A 84 7.19 -2.36 -11.64
CA CYS A 84 5.86 -2.06 -11.09
C CYS A 84 4.79 -2.03 -12.19
N HIS A 85 5.08 -1.40 -13.33
CA HIS A 85 4.11 -1.31 -14.42
C HIS A 85 3.98 -2.62 -15.21
N LYS A 86 5.09 -3.25 -15.59
CA LYS A 86 5.10 -4.40 -16.50
C LYS A 86 4.81 -5.72 -15.81
N THR A 87 5.30 -5.91 -14.58
CA THR A 87 5.20 -7.19 -13.86
C THR A 87 4.10 -7.15 -12.82
N LEU A 88 4.01 -6.08 -12.04
CA LEU A 88 2.98 -5.95 -11.01
C LEU A 88 1.65 -5.39 -11.53
N ALA A 89 1.63 -4.85 -12.76
CA ALA A 89 0.48 -4.15 -13.32
C ALA A 89 -0.05 -3.08 -12.32
N PHE A 90 0.89 -2.31 -11.76
CA PHE A 90 0.57 -1.19 -10.89
C PHE A 90 0.23 0.04 -11.72
N GLU A 91 -1.02 0.50 -11.57
CA GLU A 91 -1.54 1.70 -12.20
C GLU A 91 -2.36 2.46 -11.17
N ILE A 92 -2.12 3.77 -11.07
CA ILE A 92 -2.88 4.64 -10.18
C ILE A 92 -4.18 5.01 -10.93
N PRO A 93 -5.36 4.70 -10.37
CA PRO A 93 -6.62 5.07 -11.01
C PRO A 93 -6.74 6.59 -11.14
N VAL A 94 -7.17 7.06 -12.31
CA VAL A 94 -7.57 8.46 -12.52
C VAL A 94 -9.03 8.59 -12.14
N TYR A 95 -9.31 9.24 -11.01
CA TYR A 95 -10.68 9.54 -10.60
C TYR A 95 -11.11 10.88 -11.19
N GLU A 96 -11.99 10.86 -12.19
CA GLU A 96 -12.69 12.06 -12.64
C GLU A 96 -13.82 12.40 -11.67
N PRO A 97 -13.97 13.67 -11.23
CA PRO A 97 -15.06 14.07 -10.37
C PRO A 97 -16.39 13.92 -11.11
N VAL A 98 -17.27 13.06 -10.59
CA VAL A 98 -18.64 12.94 -11.09
C VAL A 98 -19.43 14.17 -10.64
N LEU A 99 -19.84 15.02 -11.58
CA LEU A 99 -20.77 16.12 -11.32
C LEU A 99 -22.18 15.55 -11.17
N VAL A 100 -22.61 15.35 -9.93
CA VAL A 100 -23.99 14.97 -9.63
C VAL A 100 -24.89 16.19 -9.85
N GLN A 101 -25.66 16.20 -10.94
CA GLN A 101 -26.71 17.19 -11.14
C GLN A 101 -27.91 16.82 -10.27
N ALA A 102 -28.24 17.68 -9.30
CA ALA A 102 -29.46 17.54 -8.53
C ALA A 102 -30.68 17.75 -9.45
N SER A 103 -31.48 16.70 -9.65
CA SER A 103 -32.76 16.81 -10.33
C SER A 103 -33.73 17.61 -9.46
N THR A 104 -34.06 18.83 -9.88
CA THR A 104 -35.11 19.66 -9.27
C THR A 104 -36.46 18.99 -9.51
N ASN A 105 -36.99 18.31 -8.50
CA ASN A 105 -38.39 17.87 -8.50
C ASN A 105 -39.30 19.11 -8.51
N GLN A 106 -39.87 19.44 -9.66
CA GLN A 106 -40.96 20.41 -9.75
C GLN A 106 -42.23 19.79 -9.15
N ASN A 107 -42.45 20.02 -7.86
CA ASN A 107 -43.78 19.86 -7.26
C ASN A 107 -44.69 20.93 -7.86
N LYS A 108 -45.43 20.54 -8.91
CA LYS A 108 -46.52 21.32 -9.46
C LYS A 108 -47.76 21.02 -8.61
N SER A 109 -47.98 21.83 -7.58
CA SER A 109 -49.25 21.85 -6.85
C SER A 109 -50.27 22.58 -7.70
N ASP A 110 -51.14 21.84 -8.39
CA ASP A 110 -52.37 22.37 -8.97
C ASP A 110 -53.56 21.78 -8.20
N SER A 111 -54.53 22.67 -7.91
CA SER A 111 -55.84 22.51 -7.24
C SER A 111 -55.90 22.81 -5.74
#